data_AF-A0A6C0HV27-F1
#
_entry.id   AF-A0A6C0HV27-F1
#
_cell.length_a   1.000
_cell.length_b   1.000
_cell.length_c   1.000
_cell.angle_alpha   90.00
_cell.angle_beta   90.00
_cell.angle_gamma   90.00
#
_symmetry.space_group_name_H-M   'P 1'
#
loop_
_entity.id
_entity.type
_entity.pdbx_description
1 polymer ?
#
loop_
_entity_poly.entity_id
_entity_poly.type
_entity_poly.pdbx_seq_one_letter_code
_entity_poly.pdbx_strand_id
1 'polypeptide(L)'
;MESGYICNICNKNYKSYKTLWKHNKDFHVIKKDILSTKNTLSTSFSPPINDRPKKTLRTICNYCNLTYASYNGVLKHEKICKEKNNDIIDISNNTISEQITTILKKDNVNKMTISKINKLLSQLNINNTTNNNTTNNNTTNNNTTTNNNGIINNNTFNIIQLGEEDLTNFLSKKEIISILNKKTNALLELLKVGHFNPKYPQLHSIILTDRNRNIVYVYSKKRKEFIIKNKDEVINDLIDYKVHDIEQFYGLYQDILEDHVKTQIETIIEDRYDNDDKPKQNKKIREDVQNLMYNNRNIVKHLLE
;
A
#
# COMPACT_ATOMS: atom_id res chain seq x y z
N MET A 1 18.04 -0.36 11.37
CA MET A 1 18.29 0.70 10.37
C MET A 1 17.08 1.60 10.39
N GLU A 2 17.25 2.83 10.84
CA GLU A 2 16.16 3.79 11.05
C GLU A 2 15.54 4.18 9.71
N SER A 3 14.27 3.86 9.52
CA SER A 3 13.48 4.25 8.36
C SER A 3 13.23 5.76 8.40
N GLY A 4 13.98 6.54 7.62
CA GLY A 4 13.75 7.98 7.47
C GLY A 4 12.50 8.27 6.65
N TYR A 5 11.73 9.29 7.03
CA TYR A 5 10.53 9.71 6.31
C TYR A 5 10.92 10.73 5.24
N ILE A 6 10.70 10.42 3.96
CA ILE A 6 11.18 11.25 2.84
C ILE A 6 10.00 11.97 2.20
N CYS A 7 10.16 13.28 1.96
CA CYS A 7 9.19 14.03 1.16
C CYS A 7 9.33 13.64 -0.32
N ASN A 8 8.28 13.09 -0.93
CA ASN A 8 8.31 12.69 -2.34
C ASN A 8 8.35 13.87 -3.33
N ILE A 9 8.22 15.11 -2.85
CA ILE A 9 8.22 16.33 -3.68
C ILE A 9 9.60 16.99 -3.68
N CYS A 10 10.33 16.97 -2.55
CA CYS A 10 11.64 17.60 -2.42
C CYS A 10 12.77 16.69 -1.91
N ASN A 11 12.49 15.39 -1.72
CA ASN A 11 13.38 14.34 -1.22
C ASN A 11 14.14 14.69 0.07
N LYS A 12 13.62 15.63 0.86
CA LYS A 12 14.15 15.93 2.20
C LYS A 12 13.79 14.79 3.15
N ASN A 13 14.75 14.44 3.99
CA ASN A 13 14.58 13.42 5.01
C ASN A 13 14.17 14.06 6.33
N TYR A 14 13.21 13.45 6.99
CA TYR A 14 12.59 13.93 8.21
C TYR A 14 12.73 12.88 9.30
N LYS A 15 13.07 13.36 10.50
CA LYS A 15 13.29 12.52 11.68
C LYS A 15 12.02 11.80 12.13
N SER A 16 10.86 12.35 11.77
CA SER A 16 9.57 11.73 12.00
C SER A 16 8.59 12.14 10.91
N TYR A 17 7.58 11.30 10.71
CA TYR A 17 6.51 11.58 9.78
C TYR A 17 5.79 12.90 10.09
N LYS A 18 5.65 13.26 11.38
CA LYS A 18 5.14 14.57 11.82
C LYS A 18 5.86 15.75 11.17
N THR A 19 7.19 15.71 11.19
CA THR A 19 8.01 16.78 10.60
C THR A 19 7.91 16.80 9.08
N LEU A 20 7.67 15.64 8.44
CA LEU A 20 7.37 15.53 7.02
C LEU A 20 5.99 16.13 6.68
N TRP A 21 4.95 15.82 7.46
CA TRP A 21 3.60 16.34 7.23
C TRP A 21 3.55 17.86 7.33
N LYS A 22 4.11 18.43 8.41
CA LYS A 22 4.19 19.89 8.59
C LYS A 22 4.93 20.55 7.43
N HIS A 23 6.01 19.93 6.98
CA HIS A 23 6.72 20.39 5.80
C HIS A 23 5.86 20.37 4.53
N ASN A 24 5.11 19.29 4.27
CA ASN A 24 4.25 19.22 3.09
C ASN A 24 3.13 20.26 3.14
N LYS A 25 2.53 20.48 4.31
CA LYS A 25 1.50 21.51 4.56
C LYS A 25 2.03 22.92 4.29
N ASP A 26 3.21 23.24 4.83
CA ASP A 26 3.76 24.59 4.77
C ASP A 26 4.40 24.92 3.41
N PHE A 27 4.98 23.94 2.71
CA PHE A 27 5.84 24.18 1.53
C PHE A 27 5.33 23.58 0.21
N HIS A 28 4.32 22.70 0.24
CA HIS A 28 3.89 21.95 -0.94
C HIS A 28 2.39 22.04 -1.22
N VAL A 29 1.80 23.22 -1.00
CA VAL A 29 0.42 23.52 -1.46
C VAL A 29 0.35 23.38 -2.99
N ILE A 30 -0.31 22.34 -3.48
CA ILE A 30 -0.40 22.02 -4.90
C ILE A 30 -1.22 23.12 -5.62
N LYS A 31 -0.57 23.97 -6.41
CA LYS A 31 -1.25 24.83 -7.40
C LYS A 31 -1.42 24.07 -8.71
N LYS A 32 -2.66 24.03 -9.18
CA LYS A 32 -3.24 23.02 -10.07
C LYS A 32 -3.15 23.38 -11.56
N ASP A 33 -1.95 23.60 -12.11
CA ASP A 33 -1.80 23.96 -13.54
C ASP A 33 -1.38 22.82 -14.47
N ILE A 34 -1.47 21.55 -14.05
CA ILE A 34 -1.13 20.43 -14.95
C ILE A 34 -2.23 19.38 -14.96
N LEU A 35 -3.43 19.77 -15.39
CA LEU A 35 -4.35 18.83 -16.03
C LEU A 35 -5.35 19.56 -16.95
N SER A 36 -4.90 19.96 -18.16
CA SER A 36 -5.79 20.11 -19.32
C SER A 36 -5.03 20.17 -20.66
N THR A 37 -5.30 19.14 -21.48
CA THR A 37 -5.42 19.12 -22.95
C THR A 37 -4.32 19.65 -23.88
N LYS A 38 -3.87 18.71 -24.73
CA LYS A 38 -3.33 18.97 -26.09
C LYS A 38 -4.31 19.81 -26.91
N ASN A 39 -3.84 20.91 -27.51
CA ASN A 39 -3.89 21.21 -28.95
C ASN A 39 -3.65 22.70 -29.21
N THR A 40 -2.55 22.96 -29.93
CA THR A 40 -2.29 23.98 -30.95
C THR A 40 -3.09 25.29 -31.04
N LEU A 41 -2.29 26.32 -31.36
CA LEU A 41 -2.58 27.58 -32.07
C LEU A 41 -2.81 28.83 -31.21
N SER A 42 -1.67 29.43 -30.93
CA SER A 42 -1.41 30.87 -30.85
C SER A 42 -2.13 31.70 -31.92
N THR A 43 -2.73 32.82 -31.49
CA THR A 43 -2.66 34.09 -32.24
C THR A 43 -2.49 35.24 -31.26
N SER A 44 -1.31 35.83 -31.34
CA SER A 44 -0.86 37.07 -30.72
C SER A 44 -1.50 38.29 -31.39
N PHE A 45 -1.76 39.34 -30.61
CA PHE A 45 -1.56 40.71 -31.08
C PHE A 45 -0.45 41.34 -30.23
N SER A 46 0.60 41.79 -30.88
CA SER A 46 1.61 42.70 -30.34
C SER A 46 1.96 43.72 -31.42
N PRO A 47 2.15 45.00 -31.06
CA PRO A 47 2.99 45.94 -31.79
C PRO A 47 4.36 46.13 -31.06
N PRO A 48 5.36 46.75 -31.70
CA PRO A 48 6.63 46.04 -31.91
C PRO A 48 7.87 46.75 -31.32
N ILE A 49 9.02 46.11 -31.58
CA ILE A 49 10.36 46.67 -31.87
C ILE A 49 11.47 46.42 -30.81
N ASN A 50 12.50 45.76 -31.35
CA ASN A 50 13.94 45.70 -31.06
C ASN A 50 14.57 44.89 -29.90
N ASP A 51 15.54 44.10 -30.38
CA ASP A 51 16.82 43.70 -29.83
C ASP A 51 16.99 42.42 -28.99
N ARG A 52 17.91 41.60 -29.53
CA ARG A 52 18.54 40.36 -29.03
C ARG A 52 17.66 39.12 -28.89
N PRO A 53 18.21 37.92 -29.18
CA PRO A 53 17.55 36.68 -28.81
C PRO A 53 17.45 36.64 -27.28
N LYS A 54 16.27 36.90 -26.73
CA LYS A 54 15.97 36.62 -25.33
C LYS A 54 16.16 35.13 -25.14
N LYS A 55 17.30 34.73 -24.57
CA LYS A 55 17.50 33.39 -24.00
C LYS A 55 16.29 33.13 -23.11
N THR A 56 15.45 32.18 -23.49
CA THR A 56 14.37 31.67 -22.64
C THR A 56 15.01 31.24 -21.32
N LEU A 57 14.79 32.03 -20.27
CA LEU A 57 15.45 31.84 -18.99
C LEU A 57 14.92 30.55 -18.39
N ARG A 58 15.73 29.49 -18.45
CA ARG A 58 15.35 28.16 -17.99
C ARG A 58 15.22 28.17 -16.47
N THR A 59 14.05 27.77 -15.96
CA THR A 59 13.74 27.74 -14.52
C THR A 59 13.69 26.34 -13.93
N ILE A 60 13.86 25.27 -14.73
CA ILE A 60 13.75 23.88 -14.28
C ILE A 60 15.12 23.20 -14.40
N CYS A 61 15.49 22.28 -13.49
CA CYS A 61 16.71 21.45 -13.53
C CYS A 61 16.57 20.21 -14.44
N ASN A 62 17.63 19.79 -15.15
CA ASN A 62 17.57 18.72 -16.16
C ASN A 62 17.73 17.33 -15.53
N TYR A 63 18.23 17.29 -14.31
CA TYR A 63 18.60 16.05 -13.63
C TYR A 63 17.57 15.65 -12.55
N CYS A 64 16.75 16.60 -12.08
CA CYS A 64 15.79 16.34 -11.02
C CYS A 64 14.49 17.15 -11.13
N ASN A 65 14.25 17.83 -12.26
CA ASN A 65 13.02 18.57 -12.57
C ASN A 65 12.58 19.63 -11.54
N LEU A 66 13.48 20.07 -10.64
CA LEU A 66 13.20 21.13 -9.67
C LEU A 66 13.04 22.49 -10.36
N THR A 67 12.02 23.26 -9.96
CA THR A 67 11.75 24.60 -10.48
C THR A 67 12.30 25.68 -9.56
N TYR A 68 12.99 26.68 -10.13
CA TYR A 68 13.69 27.76 -9.45
C TYR A 68 13.14 29.11 -9.90
N ALA A 69 13.11 30.07 -8.99
CA ALA A 69 12.69 31.44 -9.26
C ALA A 69 13.56 32.17 -10.30
N SER A 70 14.78 31.68 -10.56
CA SER A 70 15.68 32.25 -11.56
C SER A 70 16.61 31.20 -12.16
N TYR A 71 17.07 31.48 -13.39
CA TYR A 71 18.05 30.67 -14.10
C TYR A 71 19.39 30.56 -13.37
N ASN A 72 19.82 31.62 -12.68
CA ASN A 72 21.02 31.57 -11.85
C ASN A 72 20.87 30.57 -10.69
N GLY A 73 19.65 30.38 -10.18
CA GLY A 73 19.33 29.33 -9.22
C GLY A 73 19.47 27.92 -9.81
N VAL A 74 18.94 27.72 -11.02
CA VAL A 74 19.07 26.45 -11.77
C VAL A 74 20.54 26.09 -12.00
N LEU A 75 21.34 27.03 -12.52
CA LEU A 75 22.75 26.77 -12.84
C LEU A 75 23.60 26.41 -11.63
N LYS A 76 23.35 27.06 -10.48
CA LYS A 76 24.04 26.73 -9.23
C LYS A 76 23.68 25.33 -8.74
N HIS A 77 22.40 24.99 -8.82
CA HIS A 77 21.91 23.67 -8.44
C HIS A 77 22.43 22.57 -9.38
N GLU A 78 22.44 22.78 -10.70
CA GLU A 78 22.83 21.75 -11.67
C GLU A 78 24.28 21.29 -11.53
N LYS A 79 25.19 22.17 -11.09
CA LYS A 79 26.58 21.78 -10.80
C LYS A 79 26.64 20.70 -9.71
N ILE A 80 25.83 20.85 -8.66
CA ILE A 80 25.78 19.92 -7.52
C ILE A 80 24.91 18.71 -7.83
N CYS A 81 23.80 18.90 -8.56
CA CYS A 81 22.86 17.85 -8.92
C CYS A 81 23.47 16.84 -9.91
N LYS A 82 24.37 17.30 -10.79
CA LYS A 82 25.11 16.46 -11.72
C LYS A 82 26.10 15.53 -11.00
N GLU A 83 26.84 16.05 -10.01
CA GLU A 83 27.80 15.26 -9.23
C GLU A 83 27.09 14.18 -8.39
N LYS A 84 26.00 14.53 -7.70
CA LYS A 84 25.21 13.57 -6.90
C LYS A 84 24.54 12.46 -7.71
N ASN A 85 24.20 12.70 -8.98
CA ASN A 85 23.59 11.66 -9.82
C ASN A 85 24.61 10.62 -10.29
N ASN A 86 25.89 10.97 -10.42
CA ASN A 86 26.93 10.01 -10.77
C ASN A 86 27.21 9.03 -9.62
N ASP A 87 27.21 9.50 -8.37
CA ASP A 87 27.42 8.64 -7.19
C ASP A 87 26.29 7.62 -6.99
N ILE A 88 25.04 7.94 -7.40
CA ILE A 88 23.88 7.05 -7.29
C ILE A 88 23.97 5.89 -8.31
N ILE A 89 24.54 6.14 -9.50
CA ILE A 89 24.68 5.14 -10.56
C ILE A 89 25.71 4.07 -10.17
N ASP A 90 26.84 4.44 -9.56
CA ASP A 90 27.88 3.48 -9.15
C ASP A 90 27.48 2.62 -7.94
N ILE A 91 26.69 3.15 -7.01
CA ILE A 91 26.17 2.39 -5.86
C ILE A 91 25.11 1.38 -6.31
N SER A 92 24.23 1.77 -7.24
CA SER A 92 23.15 0.90 -7.74
C SER A 92 23.67 -0.31 -8.54
N ASN A 93 24.72 -0.12 -9.36
CA ASN A 93 25.32 -1.21 -10.14
C ASN A 93 26.06 -2.26 -9.30
N ASN A 94 26.76 -1.84 -8.23
CA ASN A 94 27.42 -2.77 -7.31
C ASN A 94 26.40 -3.58 -6.49
N THR A 95 25.33 -2.92 -6.01
CA THR A 95 24.27 -3.59 -5.24
C THR A 95 23.50 -4.62 -6.09
N ILE A 96 23.23 -4.31 -7.36
CA ILE A 96 22.58 -5.25 -8.29
C ILE A 96 23.49 -6.45 -8.57
N SER A 97 24.80 -6.23 -8.72
CA SER A 97 25.76 -7.30 -8.99
C SER A 97 25.88 -8.29 -7.81
N GLU A 98 25.88 -7.80 -6.56
CA GLU A 98 25.85 -8.67 -5.38
C GLU A 98 24.54 -9.45 -5.25
N GLN A 99 23.39 -8.83 -5.53
CA GLN A 99 22.09 -9.49 -5.48
C GLN A 99 21.97 -10.60 -6.54
N ILE A 100 22.42 -10.37 -7.77
CA ILE A 100 22.45 -11.39 -8.85
C ILE A 100 23.33 -12.57 -8.45
N THR A 101 24.51 -12.31 -7.88
CA THR A 101 25.44 -13.37 -7.45
C THR A 101 24.84 -14.24 -6.33
N THR A 102 24.03 -13.64 -5.47
CA THR A 102 23.34 -14.34 -4.36
C THR A 102 22.18 -15.20 -4.87
N ILE A 103 21.43 -14.72 -5.86
CA ILE A 103 20.33 -15.45 -6.50
C ILE A 103 20.87 -16.67 -7.27
N LEU A 104 21.95 -16.51 -8.05
CA LEU A 104 22.56 -17.61 -8.82
C LEU A 104 23.10 -18.73 -7.92
N LYS A 105 23.64 -18.40 -6.74
CA LYS A 105 24.06 -19.40 -5.75
C LYS A 105 22.87 -20.18 -5.18
N LYS A 106 21.74 -19.51 -4.93
CA LYS A 106 20.52 -20.13 -4.40
C LYS A 106 19.85 -21.07 -5.40
N ASP A 107 19.86 -20.71 -6.69
CA ASP A 107 19.33 -21.57 -7.76
C ASP A 107 20.15 -22.84 -7.98
N ASN A 108 21.48 -22.79 -7.81
CA ASN A 108 22.32 -24.00 -7.87
C ASN A 108 22.04 -24.96 -6.70
N VAL A 109 21.78 -24.44 -5.49
CA VAL A 109 21.39 -25.27 -4.33
C VAL A 109 20.01 -25.92 -4.56
N ASN A 110 19.07 -25.19 -5.17
CA ASN A 110 17.75 -25.71 -5.50
C ASN A 110 17.81 -26.83 -6.56
N LYS A 111 18.64 -26.69 -7.60
CA LYS A 111 18.87 -27.75 -8.60
C LYS A 111 19.45 -29.03 -7.98
N MET A 112 20.38 -28.89 -7.05
CA MET A 112 20.99 -30.05 -6.36
C MET A 112 19.99 -30.77 -5.43
N THR A 113 19.02 -30.04 -4.89
CA THR A 113 17.96 -30.58 -4.02
C THR A 113 16.87 -31.28 -4.84
N ILE A 114 16.46 -30.70 -5.97
CA ILE A 114 15.46 -31.29 -6.88
C ILE A 114 15.98 -32.61 -7.50
N SER A 115 17.27 -32.67 -7.87
CA SER A 115 17.90 -33.89 -8.38
C SER A 115 17.87 -35.06 -7.36
N LYS A 116 18.08 -34.76 -6.07
CA LYS A 116 17.99 -35.75 -4.99
C LYS A 116 16.55 -36.23 -4.75
N ILE A 117 15.57 -35.31 -4.80
CA ILE A 117 14.15 -35.63 -4.64
C ILE A 117 13.65 -36.52 -5.80
N ASN A 118 14.03 -36.22 -7.04
CA ASN A 118 13.65 -37.03 -8.20
C ASN A 118 14.24 -38.45 -8.15
N LYS A 119 15.47 -38.60 -7.64
CA LYS A 119 16.09 -39.92 -7.43
C LYS A 119 15.34 -40.72 -6.36
N LEU A 120 14.89 -40.08 -5.27
CA LEU A 120 14.04 -40.69 -4.24
C LEU A 120 12.66 -41.11 -4.77
N LEU A 121 12.01 -40.27 -5.59
CA LEU A 121 10.71 -40.62 -6.20
C LEU A 121 10.81 -41.84 -7.14
N SER A 122 11.91 -41.96 -7.89
CA SER A 122 12.12 -43.11 -8.79
C SER A 122 12.28 -44.44 -8.04
N GLN A 123 12.72 -44.41 -6.78
CA GLN A 123 12.88 -45.61 -5.95
C GLN A 123 11.56 -46.06 -5.28
N LEU A 124 10.57 -45.17 -5.15
CA LEU A 124 9.28 -45.47 -4.52
C LEU A 124 8.26 -46.08 -5.49
N ASN A 125 8.41 -45.89 -6.81
CA ASN A 125 7.45 -46.34 -7.82
C ASN A 125 7.59 -47.81 -8.27
N ILE A 126 8.47 -48.62 -7.65
CA ILE A 126 8.70 -50.02 -8.05
C ILE A 126 7.81 -51.03 -7.27
N ASN A 127 7.09 -50.61 -6.21
CA ASN A 127 6.45 -51.57 -5.29
C ASN A 127 4.93 -51.80 -5.44
N ASN A 128 4.25 -51.19 -6.41
CA ASN A 128 2.80 -51.42 -6.62
C ASN A 128 2.54 -52.33 -7.83
N THR A 129 2.92 -53.59 -7.73
CA THR A 129 2.41 -54.65 -8.61
C THR A 129 1.93 -55.80 -7.73
N THR A 130 0.60 -55.91 -7.55
CA THR A 130 -0.24 -57.02 -7.01
C THR A 130 -1.49 -56.36 -6.42
N ASN A 131 -2.75 -56.71 -6.64
CA ASN A 131 -3.44 -57.81 -7.30
C ASN A 131 -4.79 -57.27 -7.79
N ASN A 132 -5.12 -57.45 -9.08
CA ASN A 132 -6.49 -57.28 -9.56
C ASN A 132 -7.22 -58.61 -9.34
N ASN A 133 -8.23 -58.62 -8.47
CA ASN A 133 -9.31 -59.60 -8.54
C ASN A 133 -10.66 -58.89 -8.46
N THR A 134 -11.37 -58.99 -9.58
CA THR A 134 -12.78 -58.74 -9.84
C THR A 134 -13.71 -59.26 -8.76
N THR A 135 -14.71 -58.47 -8.35
CA THR A 135 -16.07 -58.98 -8.18
C THR A 135 -17.10 -57.89 -8.45
N ASN A 136 -17.93 -58.19 -9.45
CA ASN A 136 -19.10 -57.47 -9.92
C ASN A 136 -20.24 -57.62 -8.91
N ASN A 137 -20.93 -56.53 -8.52
CA ASN A 137 -22.33 -56.64 -8.13
C ASN A 137 -23.09 -55.33 -8.40
N ASN A 138 -24.04 -55.43 -9.33
CA ASN A 138 -25.03 -54.41 -9.64
C ASN A 138 -26.01 -54.29 -8.48
N THR A 139 -26.15 -53.08 -7.91
CA THR A 139 -27.38 -52.69 -7.23
C THR A 139 -27.74 -51.28 -7.61
N THR A 140 -28.75 -51.19 -8.48
CA THR A 140 -29.45 -49.97 -8.87
C THR A 140 -30.06 -49.34 -7.62
N ASN A 141 -29.57 -48.17 -7.22
CA ASN A 141 -30.25 -47.36 -6.20
C ASN A 141 -30.43 -45.94 -6.75
N ASN A 142 -31.70 -45.60 -7.00
CA ASN A 142 -32.15 -44.27 -7.38
C ASN A 142 -31.87 -43.30 -6.22
N ASN A 143 -30.71 -42.64 -6.25
CA ASN A 143 -30.51 -41.40 -5.52
C ASN A 143 -30.48 -40.27 -6.52
N THR A 144 -31.53 -39.45 -6.50
CA THR A 144 -31.56 -38.10 -7.09
C THR A 144 -30.44 -37.27 -6.47
N THR A 145 -29.26 -37.37 -7.05
CA THR A 145 -28.17 -36.43 -6.82
C THR A 145 -28.56 -35.17 -7.58
N THR A 146 -29.14 -34.21 -6.86
CA THR A 146 -29.10 -32.81 -7.27
C THR A 146 -27.63 -32.42 -7.37
N ASN A 147 -27.03 -32.63 -8.54
CA ASN A 147 -25.81 -31.97 -8.94
C ASN A 147 -26.14 -30.47 -8.99
N ASN A 148 -25.96 -29.80 -7.85
CA ASN A 148 -25.66 -28.39 -7.89
C ASN A 148 -24.37 -28.30 -8.72
N ASN A 149 -24.51 -27.93 -9.99
CA ASN A 149 -23.46 -27.27 -10.76
C ASN A 149 -23.15 -25.91 -10.11
N GLY A 150 -22.81 -25.92 -8.83
CA GLY A 150 -22.12 -24.83 -8.19
C GLY A 150 -20.80 -24.76 -8.91
N ILE A 151 -20.69 -23.80 -9.81
CA ILE A 151 -19.41 -23.31 -10.28
C ILE A 151 -18.67 -22.94 -8.99
N ILE A 152 -17.83 -23.84 -8.49
CA ILE A 152 -16.84 -23.52 -7.48
C ILE A 152 -15.84 -22.66 -8.25
N ASN A 153 -16.16 -21.37 -8.35
CA ASN A 153 -15.20 -20.37 -8.76
C ASN A 153 -14.15 -20.38 -7.65
N ASN A 154 -13.15 -21.23 -7.81
CA ASN A 154 -11.93 -21.16 -7.03
C ASN A 154 -11.14 -19.95 -7.54
N ASN A 155 -11.73 -18.75 -7.41
CA ASN A 155 -11.03 -17.50 -7.58
C ASN A 155 -10.05 -17.43 -6.42
N THR A 156 -8.87 -17.99 -6.66
CA THR A 156 -7.71 -17.85 -5.79
C THR A 156 -7.26 -16.40 -5.90
N PHE A 157 -7.82 -15.54 -5.05
CA PHE A 157 -7.34 -14.17 -4.89
C PHE A 157 -6.15 -14.19 -3.91
N ASN A 158 -5.11 -13.43 -4.24
CA ASN A 158 -3.99 -13.25 -3.32
C ASN A 158 -4.35 -12.18 -2.30
N ILE A 159 -4.36 -12.55 -1.02
CA ILE A 159 -4.55 -11.59 0.08
C ILE A 159 -3.36 -10.63 0.12
N ILE A 160 -3.66 -9.34 0.25
CA ILE A 160 -2.68 -8.27 0.42
C ILE A 160 -2.28 -8.22 1.89
N GLN A 161 -0.98 -8.10 2.16
CA GLN A 161 -0.50 -8.01 3.53
C GLN A 161 -0.91 -6.67 4.16
N LEU A 162 -1.23 -6.70 5.46
CA LEU A 162 -1.51 -5.51 6.25
C LEU A 162 -0.42 -4.43 6.05
N GLY A 163 -0.85 -3.22 5.69
CA GLY A 163 0.01 -2.06 5.44
C GLY A 163 0.53 -1.96 4.00
N GLU A 164 0.28 -2.96 3.14
CA GLU A 164 0.57 -2.91 1.70
C GLU A 164 -0.67 -2.59 0.85
N GLU A 165 -1.83 -2.33 1.48
CA GLU A 165 -3.03 -1.93 0.75
C GLU A 165 -2.92 -0.53 0.13
N ASP A 166 -3.32 -0.38 -1.13
CA ASP A 166 -3.50 0.93 -1.77
C ASP A 166 -5.00 1.17 -1.98
N LEU A 167 -5.64 1.82 -0.99
CA LEU A 167 -7.08 2.10 -1.00
C LEU A 167 -7.50 3.03 -2.15
N THR A 168 -6.56 3.80 -2.72
CA THR A 168 -6.83 4.69 -3.87
C THR A 168 -7.27 3.91 -5.10
N ASN A 169 -6.80 2.66 -5.27
CA ASN A 169 -7.18 1.80 -6.39
C ASN A 169 -8.54 1.12 -6.19
N PHE A 170 -9.05 1.08 -4.95
CA PHE A 170 -10.30 0.39 -4.60
C PHE A 170 -11.48 1.35 -4.39
N LEU A 171 -11.19 2.62 -4.11
CA LEU A 171 -12.16 3.66 -3.80
C LEU A 171 -12.21 4.70 -4.91
N SER A 172 -13.43 5.02 -5.36
CA SER A 172 -13.66 6.17 -6.22
C SER A 172 -13.47 7.48 -5.45
N LYS A 173 -13.17 8.56 -6.18
CA LYS A 173 -13.11 9.92 -5.63
C LYS A 173 -14.33 10.27 -4.76
N LYS A 174 -15.54 9.89 -5.22
CA LYS A 174 -16.78 10.16 -4.48
C LYS A 174 -16.83 9.42 -3.14
N GLU A 175 -16.40 8.17 -3.12
CA GLU A 175 -16.32 7.38 -1.89
C GLU A 175 -15.29 7.95 -0.92
N ILE A 176 -14.11 8.35 -1.40
CA ILE A 176 -13.07 8.98 -0.57
C ILE A 176 -13.60 10.26 0.08
N ILE A 177 -14.21 11.17 -0.69
CA ILE A 177 -14.79 12.40 -0.14
C ILE A 177 -15.89 12.06 0.88
N SER A 178 -16.74 11.08 0.59
CA SER A 178 -17.79 10.65 1.51
C SER A 178 -17.23 10.11 2.83
N ILE A 179 -16.07 9.45 2.80
CA ILE A 179 -15.39 8.93 3.99
C ILE A 179 -14.77 10.07 4.79
N LEU A 180 -14.06 10.99 4.14
CA LEU A 180 -13.48 12.18 4.77
C LEU A 180 -14.56 13.04 5.44
N ASN A 181 -15.73 13.19 4.81
CA ASN A 181 -16.87 13.89 5.39
C ASN A 181 -17.44 13.24 6.66
N LYS A 182 -17.10 11.98 6.97
CA LYS A 182 -17.43 11.34 8.25
C LYS A 182 -16.48 11.74 9.39
N LYS A 183 -15.50 12.62 9.14
CA LYS A 183 -14.69 13.31 10.14
C LYS A 183 -13.98 12.34 11.08
N THR A 184 -14.26 12.39 12.39
CA THR A 184 -13.68 11.50 13.42
C THR A 184 -13.98 10.03 13.18
N ASN A 185 -15.02 9.71 12.41
CA ASN A 185 -15.37 8.34 12.04
C ASN A 185 -14.71 7.86 10.74
N ALA A 186 -13.98 8.74 10.02
CA ALA A 186 -13.32 8.38 8.76
C ALA A 186 -12.35 7.19 8.94
N LEU A 187 -11.64 7.13 10.07
CA LEU A 187 -10.71 6.04 10.38
C LEU A 187 -11.42 4.67 10.42
N LEU A 188 -12.55 4.60 11.12
CA LEU A 188 -13.32 3.37 11.25
C LEU A 188 -13.92 2.94 9.90
N GLU A 189 -14.35 3.89 9.08
CA GLU A 189 -14.83 3.60 7.72
C GLU A 189 -13.73 3.07 6.81
N LEU A 190 -12.52 3.65 6.86
CA LEU A 190 -11.39 3.14 6.09
C LEU A 190 -10.99 1.74 6.53
N LEU A 191 -11.02 1.44 7.84
CA LEU A 191 -10.79 0.08 8.32
C LEU A 191 -11.83 -0.90 7.80
N LYS A 192 -13.11 -0.49 7.82
CA LYS A 192 -14.21 -1.30 7.32
C LYS A 192 -14.05 -1.60 5.84
N VAL A 193 -13.76 -0.58 5.03
CA VAL A 193 -13.55 -0.75 3.57
C VAL A 193 -12.27 -1.54 3.28
N GLY A 194 -11.21 -1.27 4.04
CA GLY A 194 -9.87 -1.80 3.81
C GLY A 194 -9.63 -3.20 4.36
N HIS A 195 -10.50 -3.75 5.22
CA HIS A 195 -10.29 -5.10 5.76
C HIS A 195 -11.55 -5.96 5.86
N PHE A 196 -12.75 -5.37 5.74
CA PHE A 196 -14.02 -6.06 5.98
C PHE A 196 -15.04 -5.83 4.87
N ASN A 197 -14.60 -5.41 3.68
CA ASN A 197 -15.48 -5.20 2.53
C ASN A 197 -15.67 -6.50 1.74
N PRO A 198 -16.88 -7.10 1.67
CA PRO A 198 -17.11 -8.34 0.94
C PRO A 198 -16.79 -8.25 -0.56
N LYS A 199 -16.83 -7.04 -1.14
CA LYS A 199 -16.49 -6.81 -2.55
C LYS A 199 -15.00 -7.01 -2.84
N TYR A 200 -14.14 -6.85 -1.84
CA TYR A 200 -12.69 -6.88 -1.98
C TYR A 200 -12.05 -7.89 -1.01
N PRO A 201 -12.27 -9.20 -1.22
CA PRO A 201 -11.75 -10.23 -0.32
C PRO A 201 -10.22 -10.29 -0.27
N GLN A 202 -9.52 -9.79 -1.29
CA GLN A 202 -8.07 -9.62 -1.28
C GLN A 202 -7.56 -8.68 -0.17
N LEU A 203 -8.41 -7.83 0.40
CA LEU A 203 -8.05 -6.91 1.47
C LEU A 203 -8.27 -7.50 2.88
N HIS A 204 -8.84 -8.71 2.98
CA HIS A 204 -9.17 -9.37 4.25
C HIS A 204 -7.91 -9.93 4.91
N SER A 205 -7.05 -9.04 5.40
CA SER A 205 -5.71 -9.35 5.91
C SER A 205 -5.65 -9.54 7.42
N ILE A 206 -6.75 -9.30 8.15
CA ILE A 206 -6.82 -9.36 9.62
C ILE A 206 -8.07 -10.13 10.08
N ILE A 207 -7.92 -10.93 11.15
CA ILE A 207 -9.02 -11.71 11.73
C ILE A 207 -8.90 -11.70 13.26
N LEU A 208 -9.92 -11.17 13.92
CA LEU A 208 -10.09 -11.23 15.38
C LEU A 208 -11.18 -12.25 15.71
N THR A 209 -10.78 -13.44 16.16
CA THR A 209 -11.72 -14.54 16.45
C THR A 209 -12.43 -14.37 17.79
N ASP A 210 -11.72 -13.84 18.79
CA ASP A 210 -12.18 -13.67 20.16
C ASP A 210 -11.78 -12.29 20.67
N ARG A 211 -12.74 -11.54 21.17
CA ARG A 211 -12.54 -10.19 21.70
C ARG A 211 -11.63 -10.18 22.94
N ASN A 212 -11.68 -11.23 23.77
CA ASN A 212 -10.99 -11.29 25.05
C ASN A 212 -9.54 -11.75 24.91
N ARG A 213 -9.22 -12.57 23.90
CA ARG A 213 -7.85 -13.01 23.66
C ARG A 213 -6.97 -11.84 23.20
N ASN A 214 -5.70 -11.84 23.61
CA ASN A 214 -4.74 -10.81 23.21
C ASN A 214 -4.01 -11.13 21.90
N ILE A 215 -4.70 -11.82 20.98
CA ILE A 215 -4.13 -12.27 19.70
C ILE A 215 -5.04 -11.89 18.53
N VAL A 216 -4.41 -11.60 17.40
CA VAL A 216 -5.05 -11.36 16.10
C VAL A 216 -4.31 -12.16 15.05
N TYR A 217 -5.05 -12.73 14.10
CA TYR A 217 -4.46 -13.38 12.93
C TYR A 217 -4.23 -12.33 11.85
N VAL A 218 -3.01 -12.23 11.33
CA VAL A 218 -2.63 -11.30 10.28
C VAL A 218 -1.99 -12.07 9.13
N TYR A 219 -2.41 -11.79 7.90
CA TYR A 219 -1.87 -12.45 6.73
C TYR A 219 -0.41 -12.06 6.48
N SER A 220 0.47 -13.05 6.30
CA SER A 220 1.88 -12.85 5.96
C SER A 220 2.14 -13.23 4.51
N LYS A 221 2.49 -12.25 3.66
CA LYS A 221 2.86 -12.50 2.25
C LYS A 221 4.09 -13.39 2.12
N LYS A 222 5.04 -13.28 3.05
CA LYS A 222 6.27 -14.10 3.09
C LYS A 222 5.97 -15.58 3.32
N ARG A 223 5.04 -15.88 4.22
CA ARG A 223 4.67 -17.26 4.56
C ARG A 223 3.45 -17.78 3.79
N LYS A 224 2.71 -16.88 3.12
CA LYS A 224 1.44 -17.15 2.43
C LYS A 224 0.39 -17.78 3.35
N GLU A 225 0.39 -17.39 4.62
CA GLU A 225 -0.50 -17.91 5.65
C GLU A 225 -0.82 -16.81 6.68
N PHE A 226 -1.87 -17.02 7.46
CA PHE A 226 -2.15 -16.18 8.62
C PHE A 226 -1.22 -16.54 9.79
N ILE A 227 -0.54 -15.53 10.32
CA ILE A 227 0.29 -15.65 11.52
C ILE A 227 -0.38 -14.96 12.70
N ILE A 228 -0.10 -15.44 13.90
CA ILE A 228 -0.60 -14.86 15.13
C ILE A 228 0.29 -13.67 15.52
N LYS A 229 -0.34 -12.53 15.82
CA LYS A 229 0.31 -11.33 16.35
C LYS A 229 -0.40 -10.83 17.62
N ASN A 230 0.29 -10.00 18.40
CA ASN A 230 -0.27 -9.34 19.56
C ASN A 230 -1.39 -8.37 19.13
N LYS A 231 -2.55 -8.46 19.79
CA LYS A 231 -3.73 -7.64 19.43
C LYS A 231 -3.48 -6.15 19.59
N ASP A 232 -2.84 -5.74 20.68
CA ASP A 232 -2.59 -4.33 20.98
C ASP A 232 -1.62 -3.67 20.00
N GLU A 233 -0.62 -4.41 19.54
CA GLU A 233 0.31 -3.97 18.49
C GLU A 233 -0.43 -3.82 17.15
N VAL A 234 -1.20 -4.84 16.74
CA VAL A 234 -1.94 -4.79 15.47
C VAL A 234 -2.97 -3.66 15.45
N ILE A 235 -3.65 -3.37 16.57
CA ILE A 235 -4.57 -2.23 16.65
C ILE A 235 -3.83 -0.91 16.49
N ASN A 236 -2.63 -0.77 17.07
CA ASN A 236 -1.81 0.43 16.87
C ASN A 236 -1.41 0.60 15.41
N ASP A 237 -0.87 -0.46 14.80
CA ASP A 237 -0.49 -0.47 13.39
C ASP A 237 -1.67 -0.09 12.49
N LEU A 238 -2.85 -0.67 12.74
CA LEU A 238 -4.08 -0.37 12.01
C LEU A 238 -4.48 1.11 12.10
N ILE A 239 -4.39 1.69 13.29
CA ILE A 239 -4.68 3.11 13.49
C ILE A 239 -3.64 3.96 12.73
N ASP A 240 -2.36 3.65 12.84
CA ASP A 240 -1.29 4.39 12.16
C ASP A 240 -1.44 4.36 10.64
N TYR A 241 -1.66 3.18 10.06
CA TYR A 241 -1.87 3.04 8.61
C TYR A 241 -3.09 3.81 8.14
N LYS A 242 -4.18 3.83 8.91
CA LYS A 242 -5.43 4.47 8.48
C LYS A 242 -5.40 5.97 8.70
N VAL A 243 -4.65 6.47 9.68
CA VAL A 243 -4.32 7.91 9.77
C VAL A 243 -3.49 8.32 8.56
N HIS A 244 -2.52 7.51 8.15
CA HIS A 244 -1.73 7.77 6.94
C HIS A 244 -2.61 7.84 5.66
N ASP A 245 -3.55 6.90 5.51
CA ASP A 245 -4.52 6.91 4.40
C ASP A 245 -5.36 8.21 4.41
N ILE A 246 -5.82 8.66 5.59
CA ILE A 246 -6.58 9.90 5.75
C ILE A 246 -5.75 11.10 5.29
N GLU A 247 -4.48 11.19 5.68
CA GLU A 247 -3.61 12.28 5.28
C GLU A 247 -3.38 12.32 3.79
N GLN A 248 -3.14 11.16 3.17
CA GLN A 248 -2.98 11.05 1.72
C GLN A 248 -4.24 11.55 1.02
N PHE A 249 -5.41 11.07 1.44
CA PHE A 249 -6.70 11.50 0.86
C PHE A 249 -7.01 12.97 1.13
N TYR A 250 -6.67 13.48 2.31
CA TYR A 250 -6.82 14.89 2.63
C TYR A 250 -5.96 15.77 1.72
N GLY A 251 -4.68 15.42 1.53
CA GLY A 251 -3.78 16.14 0.62
C GLY A 251 -4.30 16.20 -0.83
N LEU A 252 -5.00 15.16 -1.29
CA LEU A 252 -5.57 15.09 -2.63
C LEU A 252 -6.89 15.86 -2.79
N TYR A 253 -7.70 15.96 -1.73
CA TYR A 253 -9.09 16.44 -1.82
C TYR A 253 -9.44 17.59 -0.88
N GLN A 254 -8.49 18.16 -0.14
CA GLN A 254 -8.74 19.28 0.78
C GLN A 254 -9.50 20.44 0.15
N ASP A 255 -9.22 20.80 -1.11
CA ASP A 255 -9.82 22.00 -1.75
C ASP A 255 -11.34 21.93 -1.93
N ILE A 256 -11.90 20.72 -1.98
CA ILE A 256 -13.34 20.49 -2.19
C ILE A 256 -14.08 20.12 -0.91
N LEU A 257 -13.38 20.02 0.22
CA LEU A 257 -13.99 19.80 1.53
C LEU A 257 -14.42 21.13 2.14
N GLU A 258 -15.45 21.08 2.98
CA GLU A 258 -15.85 22.22 3.79
C GLU A 258 -14.83 22.47 4.90
N ASP A 259 -14.60 23.73 5.27
CA ASP A 259 -13.56 24.10 6.24
C ASP A 259 -13.74 23.41 7.60
N HIS A 260 -14.99 23.21 8.03
CA HIS A 260 -15.29 22.50 9.27
C HIS A 260 -14.86 21.01 9.23
N VAL A 261 -14.87 20.38 8.05
CA VAL A 261 -14.39 19.01 7.85
C VAL A 261 -12.87 18.99 7.87
N LYS A 262 -12.24 19.97 7.21
CA LYS A 262 -10.77 20.15 7.20
C LYS A 262 -10.21 20.24 8.61
N THR A 263 -10.76 21.12 9.45
CA THR A 263 -10.31 21.29 10.84
C THR A 263 -10.39 19.98 11.62
N GLN A 264 -11.46 19.20 11.45
CA GLN A 264 -11.62 17.93 12.17
C GLN A 264 -10.64 16.85 11.68
N ILE A 265 -10.37 16.80 10.38
CA ILE A 265 -9.36 15.89 9.82
C ILE A 265 -7.97 16.27 10.31
N GLU A 266 -7.61 17.56 10.25
CA GLU A 266 -6.33 18.06 10.78
C GLU A 266 -6.18 17.73 12.27
N THR A 267 -7.25 17.87 13.06
CA THR A 267 -7.25 17.50 14.47
C THR A 267 -6.93 16.01 14.67
N ILE A 268 -7.53 15.11 13.87
CA ILE A 268 -7.26 13.66 13.96
C ILE A 268 -5.79 13.35 13.67
N ILE A 269 -5.24 14.02 12.66
CA ILE A 269 -3.85 13.89 12.25
C ILE A 269 -2.93 14.39 13.37
N GLU A 270 -3.14 15.62 13.84
CA GLU A 270 -2.34 16.26 14.89
C GLU A 270 -2.41 15.49 16.21
N ASP A 271 -3.61 15.06 16.65
CA ASP A 271 -3.80 14.25 17.86
C ASP A 271 -3.02 12.93 17.82
N ARG A 272 -2.75 12.36 16.62
CA ARG A 272 -1.93 11.14 16.50
C ARG A 272 -0.43 11.43 16.66
N TYR A 273 0.04 12.61 16.32
CA TYR A 273 1.47 12.95 16.32
C TYR A 273 1.92 13.87 17.49
N ASP A 274 0.99 14.40 18.27
CA ASP A 274 1.24 15.25 19.45
C ASP A 274 1.29 14.45 20.78
N ASN A 275 1.54 13.14 20.71
CA ASN A 275 1.49 12.20 21.84
C ASN A 275 2.57 12.37 22.92
N ASP A 276 2.50 13.46 23.69
CA ASP A 276 2.99 13.46 25.07
C ASP A 276 1.86 13.40 26.11
N ASP A 277 0.58 13.71 25.79
CA ASP A 277 -0.42 13.99 26.86
C ASP A 277 -1.90 13.54 26.67
N LYS A 278 -2.27 12.72 25.65
CA LYS A 278 -3.70 12.34 25.44
C LYS A 278 -4.03 10.83 25.43
N PRO A 279 -3.82 10.09 26.53
CA PRO A 279 -4.11 8.65 26.61
C PRO A 279 -5.61 8.28 26.50
N LYS A 280 -6.55 9.16 26.88
CA LYS A 280 -8.00 8.85 26.93
C LYS A 280 -8.65 8.71 25.55
N GLN A 281 -8.30 9.57 24.59
CA GLN A 281 -8.86 9.53 23.24
C GLN A 281 -8.31 8.34 22.45
N ASN A 282 -7.04 8.00 22.68
CA ASN A 282 -6.41 6.78 22.18
C ASN A 282 -7.10 5.51 22.72
N LYS A 283 -7.55 5.51 23.98
CA LYS A 283 -8.30 4.36 24.53
C LYS A 283 -9.62 4.11 23.81
N LYS A 284 -10.45 5.16 23.61
CA LYS A 284 -11.75 5.01 22.95
C LYS A 284 -11.62 4.51 21.52
N ILE A 285 -10.72 5.10 20.73
CA ILE A 285 -10.53 4.68 19.33
C ILE A 285 -10.05 3.23 19.25
N ARG A 286 -9.17 2.79 20.15
CA ARG A 286 -8.73 1.38 20.22
C ARG A 286 -9.90 0.43 20.50
N GLU A 287 -10.77 0.79 21.45
CA GLU A 287 -11.98 0.00 21.75
C GLU A 287 -12.92 -0.07 20.54
N ASP A 288 -13.12 1.05 19.84
CA ASP A 288 -13.96 1.10 18.63
C ASP A 288 -13.38 0.25 17.49
N VAL A 289 -12.06 0.29 17.27
CA VAL A 289 -11.35 -0.56 16.29
C VAL A 289 -11.51 -2.04 16.66
N GLN A 290 -11.28 -2.40 17.92
CA GLN A 290 -11.44 -3.79 18.39
C GLN A 290 -12.88 -4.29 18.19
N ASN A 291 -13.87 -3.46 18.53
CA ASN A 291 -15.28 -3.79 18.35
C ASN A 291 -15.62 -3.95 16.87
N LEU A 292 -15.10 -3.09 16.00
CA LEU A 292 -15.28 -3.18 14.55
C LEU A 292 -14.71 -4.50 14.03
N MET A 293 -13.49 -4.87 14.41
CA MET A 293 -12.86 -6.13 14.00
C MET A 293 -13.69 -7.35 14.44
N TYR A 294 -14.14 -7.36 15.70
CA TYR A 294 -14.91 -8.48 16.25
C TYR A 294 -16.31 -8.58 15.63
N ASN A 295 -17.00 -7.46 15.42
CA ASN A 295 -18.34 -7.44 14.86
C ASN A 295 -18.35 -7.90 13.39
N ASN A 296 -17.28 -7.63 12.65
CA ASN A 296 -17.13 -8.03 11.26
C ASN A 296 -16.38 -9.36 11.06
N ARG A 297 -16.03 -10.09 12.14
CA ARG A 297 -15.22 -11.31 12.08
C ARG A 297 -15.78 -12.39 11.15
N ASN A 298 -17.10 -12.51 11.04
CA ASN A 298 -17.74 -13.53 10.22
C ASN A 298 -17.49 -13.34 8.71
N ILE A 299 -17.20 -12.11 8.28
CA ILE A 299 -16.87 -11.82 6.88
C ILE A 299 -15.56 -12.51 6.49
N VAL A 300 -14.61 -12.60 7.42
CA VAL A 300 -13.24 -13.04 7.18
C VAL A 300 -12.89 -14.39 7.82
N LYS A 301 -13.76 -14.90 8.71
CA LYS A 301 -13.51 -16.12 9.49
C LYS A 301 -13.25 -17.36 8.61
N HIS A 302 -13.92 -17.45 7.48
CA HIS A 302 -13.78 -18.54 6.51
C HIS A 302 -12.35 -18.67 5.94
N LEU A 303 -11.49 -17.66 6.10
CA LEU A 303 -10.09 -17.68 5.64
C LEU A 303 -9.15 -18.45 6.59
N LEU A 304 -9.64 -18.90 7.76
CA LEU A 304 -8.89 -19.75 8.70
C LEU A 304 -9.24 -21.24 8.59
N GLU A 305 -10.22 -21.59 7.75
CA GLU A 305 -10.73 -22.96 7.53
C GLU A 305 -10.04 -23.60 6.31
#